data_AF-A0A3C0BL51-F1
#
_entry.id   AF-A0A3C0BL51-F1
#
_cell.length_a   1.000
_cell.length_b   1.000
_cell.length_c   1.000
_cell.angle_alpha   90.00
_cell.angle_beta   90.00
_cell.angle_gamma   90.00
#
_symmetry.space_group_name_H-M   'P 1'
#
loop_
_entity.id
_entity.type
_entity.pdbx_description
1 polymer ?
#
loop_
_entity_poly.entity_id
_entity_poly.type
_entity_poly.pdbx_seq_one_letter_code
_entity_poly.pdbx_strand_id
1 'polypeptide(L)'
;MESSVILQFDDIVKSYPGVVALNHVTLDVRKGEIHALVGENGAGKSTLIKCCTGAVSPTSGTISVNGKIFSSFTPKLSAENGIVAIYQEFNLVGEMSVAENIFLGRAIRKGIIVDKKAMHDKAQEIFDLLSLKINPGELVKNLTVGYQQLVEIAKALSQNARILIMDEPTAPLTKKEVDILFSIVEKLKEHGMTIIYISHRMDEIFKLSDRITILRDGTKIKTIDTKDTNVDEIIKLMVGRALNEKFPKRNTSPAAEEIISVEHLCGNGLTDVSFKIYSGEILGFAGLIGSGRTETAQMLFGIKRKNSGRIVMNGKEIFPKSPRKAMECGIALVPEDRKQQGALLG
;
A
#
# COMPACT_ATOMS: atom_id res chain seq x y z
N MET A 1 29.56 21.90 -11.46
CA MET A 1 29.06 20.84 -10.56
C MET A 1 27.75 20.39 -11.16
N GLU A 2 27.68 19.19 -11.73
CA GLU A 2 26.38 18.64 -12.16
C GLU A 2 25.45 18.60 -10.95
N SER A 3 24.22 19.11 -11.11
CA SER A 3 23.23 19.04 -10.05
C SER A 3 23.04 17.57 -9.65
N SER A 4 23.25 17.25 -8.38
CA SER A 4 23.04 15.90 -7.86
C SER A 4 21.56 15.49 -7.88
N VAL A 5 20.63 16.41 -8.16
CA VAL A 5 19.18 16.21 -8.17
C VAL A 5 18.74 15.61 -9.50
N ILE A 6 18.14 14.41 -9.45
CA ILE A 6 17.59 13.71 -10.62
C ILE A 6 16.10 13.98 -10.81
N LEU A 7 15.37 14.22 -9.73
CA LEU A 7 13.93 14.51 -9.72
C LEU A 7 13.67 15.65 -8.74
N GLN A 8 12.87 16.62 -9.15
CA GLN A 8 12.43 17.71 -8.28
C GLN A 8 10.95 17.99 -8.51
N PHE A 9 10.22 18.18 -7.42
CA PHE A 9 8.90 18.76 -7.39
C PHE A 9 9.04 20.21 -6.94
N ASP A 10 8.51 21.14 -7.71
CA ASP A 10 8.58 22.57 -7.43
C ASP A 10 7.16 23.14 -7.34
N ASP A 11 6.80 23.55 -6.14
CA ASP A 11 5.53 24.20 -5.80
C ASP A 11 4.29 23.42 -6.27
N ILE A 12 4.31 22.10 -6.11
CA ILE A 12 3.22 21.24 -6.60
C ILE A 12 1.96 21.45 -5.76
N VAL A 13 0.88 21.84 -6.46
CA VAL A 13 -0.47 21.91 -5.90
C VAL A 13 -1.34 20.91 -6.64
N LYS A 14 -2.16 20.17 -5.90
CA LYS A 14 -3.23 19.34 -6.46
C LYS A 14 -4.49 19.46 -5.64
N SER A 15 -5.54 19.97 -6.28
CA SER A 15 -6.87 20.07 -5.70
C SER A 15 -7.83 19.08 -6.37
N TYR A 16 -8.70 18.49 -5.55
CA TYR A 16 -9.89 17.77 -5.96
C TYR A 16 -11.11 18.52 -5.42
N PRO A 17 -12.34 18.26 -5.91
CA PRO A 17 -13.54 18.88 -5.35
C PRO A 17 -13.60 18.68 -3.82
N GLY A 18 -13.55 19.78 -3.07
CA GLY A 18 -13.64 19.78 -1.60
C GLY A 18 -12.35 19.48 -0.83
N VAL A 19 -11.22 19.19 -1.49
CA VAL A 19 -9.95 18.91 -0.78
C VAL A 19 -8.71 19.33 -1.57
N VAL A 20 -7.77 20.00 -0.91
CA VAL A 20 -6.43 20.27 -1.44
C VAL A 20 -5.53 19.11 -1.01
N ALA A 21 -5.25 18.18 -1.92
CA ALA A 21 -4.49 16.97 -1.63
C ALA A 21 -2.97 17.19 -1.61
N LEU A 22 -2.48 18.17 -2.38
CA LEU A 22 -1.10 18.68 -2.30
C LEU A 22 -1.17 20.20 -2.26
N ASN A 23 -0.45 20.80 -1.32
CA ASN A 23 -0.44 22.24 -1.06
C ASN A 23 1.01 22.73 -1.03
N HIS A 24 1.45 23.34 -2.13
CA HIS A 24 2.78 23.94 -2.29
C HIS A 24 3.93 22.98 -1.90
N VAL A 25 3.90 21.76 -2.44
CA VAL A 25 4.88 20.71 -2.12
C VAL A 25 6.14 20.88 -2.97
N THR A 26 7.26 21.18 -2.31
CA THR A 26 8.59 21.30 -2.94
C THR A 26 9.60 20.31 -2.33
N LEU A 27 10.09 19.35 -3.11
CA LEU A 27 11.12 18.39 -2.67
C LEU A 27 12.01 17.95 -3.81
N ASP A 28 13.23 17.56 -3.48
CA ASP A 28 14.24 17.04 -4.38
C ASP A 28 14.57 15.58 -4.05
N VAL A 29 15.00 14.83 -5.07
CA VAL A 29 15.57 13.49 -4.95
C VAL A 29 16.90 13.47 -5.71
N ARG A 30 17.95 13.00 -5.06
CA ARG A 30 19.31 12.91 -5.59
C ARG A 30 19.52 11.61 -6.35
N LYS A 31 20.36 11.68 -7.38
CA LYS A 31 20.74 10.52 -8.18
C LYS A 31 21.41 9.45 -7.31
N GLY A 32 20.89 8.22 -7.36
CA GLY A 32 21.44 7.05 -6.67
C GLY A 32 21.10 6.97 -5.18
N GLU A 33 20.24 7.87 -4.67
CA GLU A 33 19.76 7.78 -3.29
C GLU A 33 18.48 6.94 -3.18
N ILE A 34 18.27 6.36 -2.01
CA ILE A 34 16.98 5.83 -1.57
C ILE A 34 16.33 6.93 -0.73
N HIS A 35 15.34 7.60 -1.31
CA HIS A 35 14.59 8.66 -0.69
C HIS A 35 13.29 8.12 -0.11
N ALA A 36 13.16 8.13 1.22
CA ALA A 36 11.94 7.75 1.91
C ALA A 36 10.90 8.87 1.84
N LEU A 37 9.65 8.52 1.51
CA LEU A 37 8.50 9.42 1.64
C LEU A 37 7.55 8.88 2.70
N VAL A 38 7.45 9.58 3.82
CA VAL A 38 6.64 9.16 4.98
C VAL A 38 5.56 10.20 5.29
N GLY A 39 4.51 9.77 5.96
CA GLY A 39 3.34 10.60 6.29
C GLY A 39 2.15 9.73 6.65
N GLU A 40 1.17 10.29 7.37
CA GLU A 40 -0.06 9.56 7.69
C GLU A 40 -0.87 9.21 6.43
N ASN A 41 -1.89 8.37 6.60
CA ASN A 41 -2.87 8.13 5.56
C ASN A 41 -3.60 9.45 5.24
N GLY A 42 -3.66 9.81 3.95
CA GLY A 42 -4.19 11.10 3.53
C GLY A 42 -3.18 12.24 3.48
N ALA A 43 -1.91 12.03 3.86
CA ALA A 43 -0.88 13.08 3.83
C ALA A 43 -0.50 13.60 2.42
N GLY A 44 -1.00 12.99 1.34
CA GLY A 44 -0.71 13.40 -0.05
C GLY A 44 0.33 12.54 -0.78
N LYS A 45 0.95 11.55 -0.13
CA LYS A 45 2.00 10.68 -0.72
C LYS A 45 1.59 10.08 -2.07
N SER A 46 0.49 9.33 -2.12
CA SER A 46 0.03 8.68 -3.36
C SER A 46 -0.43 9.69 -4.42
N THR A 47 -0.91 10.87 -4.02
CA THR A 47 -1.24 11.96 -4.95
C THR A 47 0.03 12.50 -5.61
N LEU A 48 1.10 12.70 -4.84
CA LEU A 48 2.40 13.13 -5.35
C LEU A 48 2.97 12.11 -6.35
N ILE A 49 2.90 10.81 -6.03
CA ILE A 49 3.29 9.75 -6.96
C ILE A 49 2.47 9.83 -8.24
N LYS A 50 1.14 9.95 -8.16
CA LYS A 50 0.26 10.02 -9.33
C LYS A 50 0.58 11.23 -10.22
N CYS A 51 1.01 12.34 -9.62
CA CYS A 51 1.53 13.49 -10.36
C CYS A 51 2.87 13.18 -11.04
N CYS A 52 3.78 12.52 -10.35
CA CYS A 52 5.07 12.09 -10.88
C CYS A 52 4.91 11.10 -12.05
N THR A 53 4.02 10.13 -11.92
CA THR A 53 3.78 9.08 -12.92
C THR A 53 2.84 9.51 -14.03
N GLY A 54 2.28 10.72 -13.97
CA GLY A 54 1.35 11.25 -14.96
C GLY A 54 -0.05 10.61 -14.95
N ALA A 55 -0.39 9.83 -13.91
CA ALA A 55 -1.75 9.34 -13.70
C ALA A 55 -2.73 10.47 -13.35
N VAL A 56 -2.22 11.57 -12.76
CA VAL A 56 -2.99 12.76 -12.40
C VAL A 56 -2.17 14.01 -12.69
N SER A 57 -2.68 14.96 -13.45
CA SER A 57 -2.00 16.25 -13.62
C SER A 57 -2.07 17.11 -12.35
N PRO A 58 -0.98 17.77 -11.93
CA PRO A 58 -1.02 18.83 -10.93
C PRO A 58 -2.01 19.94 -11.32
N THR A 59 -2.54 20.65 -10.33
CA THR A 59 -3.30 21.89 -10.55
C THR A 59 -2.34 23.05 -10.88
N SER A 60 -1.19 23.11 -10.21
CA SER A 60 -0.08 24.03 -10.51
C SER A 60 1.26 23.46 -10.01
N GLY A 61 2.35 24.16 -10.30
CA GLY A 61 3.71 23.73 -10.01
C GLY A 61 4.36 23.00 -11.19
N THR A 62 5.61 22.57 -11.02
CA THR A 62 6.38 21.85 -12.04
C THR A 62 7.13 20.66 -11.47
N ILE A 63 7.37 19.67 -12.31
CA ILE A 63 8.20 18.51 -11.99
C ILE A 63 9.40 18.55 -12.94
N SER A 64 10.62 18.49 -12.40
CA SER A 64 11.83 18.39 -13.21
C SER A 64 12.48 17.02 -13.10
N VAL A 65 12.95 16.49 -14.23
CA VAL A 65 13.61 15.19 -14.32
C VAL A 65 14.86 15.33 -15.18
N ASN A 66 16.03 15.01 -14.63
CA ASN A 66 17.33 15.24 -15.28
C ASN A 66 17.47 16.68 -15.83
N GLY A 67 16.99 17.67 -15.07
CA GLY A 67 17.02 19.09 -15.44
C GLY A 67 15.97 19.53 -16.48
N LYS A 68 15.17 18.62 -17.03
CA LYS A 68 14.05 18.96 -17.92
C LYS A 68 12.80 19.24 -17.10
N ILE A 69 12.16 20.38 -17.31
CA ILE A 69 10.99 20.83 -16.56
C ILE A 69 9.71 20.45 -17.30
N PHE A 70 8.73 19.94 -16.56
CA PHE A 70 7.43 19.52 -17.05
C PHE A 70 6.33 20.13 -16.16
N SER A 71 5.30 20.72 -16.77
CA SER A 71 4.10 21.16 -16.04
C SER A 71 3.21 19.98 -15.63
N SER A 72 3.25 18.89 -16.38
CA SER A 72 2.53 17.65 -16.09
C SER A 72 3.14 16.48 -16.86
N PHE A 73 3.00 15.27 -16.31
CA PHE A 73 3.31 14.04 -17.02
C PHE A 73 2.06 13.37 -17.60
N THR A 74 2.28 12.57 -18.64
CA THR A 74 1.44 11.41 -18.95
C THR A 74 2.20 10.14 -18.55
N PRO A 75 1.54 8.98 -18.38
CA PRO A 75 2.24 7.74 -18.03
C PRO A 75 3.35 7.37 -19.03
N LYS A 76 3.09 7.61 -20.32
CA LYS A 76 4.08 7.40 -21.38
C LYS A 76 5.28 8.34 -21.22
N LEU A 77 5.04 9.63 -21.02
CA LEU A 77 6.11 10.63 -20.88
C LEU A 77 6.94 10.39 -19.61
N SER A 78 6.30 10.00 -18.50
CA SER A 78 6.99 9.60 -17.27
C SER A 78 7.95 8.43 -17.51
N ALA A 79 7.47 7.37 -18.17
CA ALA A 79 8.26 6.19 -18.50
C ALA A 79 9.42 6.51 -19.46
N GLU A 80 9.19 7.35 -20.48
CA GLU A 80 10.23 7.81 -21.41
C GLU A 80 11.33 8.63 -20.71
N ASN A 81 11.01 9.26 -19.57
CA ASN A 81 11.99 9.94 -18.71
C ASN A 81 12.56 9.04 -17.60
N GLY A 82 12.29 7.73 -17.65
CA GLY A 82 12.87 6.73 -16.76
C GLY A 82 12.21 6.64 -15.39
N ILE A 83 11.00 7.16 -15.20
CA ILE A 83 10.23 7.03 -13.96
C ILE A 83 9.26 5.86 -14.08
N VAL A 84 9.39 4.88 -13.19
CA VAL A 84 8.48 3.74 -13.09
C VAL A 84 8.01 3.60 -11.63
N ALA A 85 6.72 3.34 -11.44
CA ALA A 85 6.15 3.09 -10.12
C ALA A 85 5.63 1.67 -9.99
N ILE A 86 5.88 1.08 -8.82
CA ILE A 86 5.27 -0.15 -8.35
C ILE A 86 4.30 0.26 -7.25
N TYR A 87 3.01 0.10 -7.52
CA TYR A 87 1.95 0.42 -6.58
C TYR A 87 1.72 -0.75 -5.61
N GLN A 88 1.08 -0.45 -4.48
CA GLN A 88 0.74 -1.44 -3.45
C GLN A 88 -0.09 -2.63 -3.98
N GLU A 89 -0.89 -2.41 -5.03
CA GLU A 89 -1.72 -3.44 -5.66
C GLU A 89 -1.06 -3.97 -6.94
N PHE A 90 -1.01 -5.30 -7.09
CA PHE A 90 -0.41 -5.97 -8.24
C PHE A 90 -1.19 -5.71 -9.52
N ASN A 91 -0.46 -5.43 -10.61
CA ASN A 91 -1.03 -5.27 -11.96
C ASN A 91 -0.50 -6.37 -12.88
N LEU A 92 -0.53 -7.61 -12.38
CA LEU A 92 -0.13 -8.80 -13.11
C LEU A 92 -1.35 -9.61 -13.56
N VAL A 93 -1.25 -10.20 -14.74
CA VAL A 93 -2.25 -11.10 -15.31
C VAL A 93 -1.89 -12.52 -14.93
N GLY A 94 -2.71 -13.15 -14.07
CA GLY A 94 -2.43 -14.46 -13.48
C GLY A 94 -2.33 -15.60 -14.50
N GLU A 95 -3.09 -15.50 -15.60
CA GLU A 95 -3.15 -16.48 -16.69
C GLU A 95 -1.96 -16.40 -17.64
N MET A 96 -1.13 -15.37 -17.54
CA MET A 96 0.06 -15.18 -18.36
C MET A 96 1.31 -15.64 -17.62
N SER A 97 2.33 -16.05 -18.38
CA SER A 97 3.63 -16.37 -17.80
C SER A 97 4.30 -15.13 -17.19
N VAL A 98 5.29 -15.35 -16.33
CA VAL A 98 6.12 -14.31 -15.74
C VAL A 98 6.80 -13.45 -16.83
N ALA A 99 7.40 -14.08 -17.84
CA ALA A 99 8.01 -13.37 -18.96
C ALA A 99 6.98 -12.51 -19.71
N GLU A 100 5.80 -13.07 -20.00
CA GLU A 100 4.75 -12.32 -20.70
C GLU A 100 4.25 -11.12 -19.87
N ASN A 101 4.20 -11.23 -18.54
CA ASN A 101 3.87 -10.12 -17.65
C ASN A 101 4.92 -9.01 -17.64
N ILE A 102 6.22 -9.35 -17.59
CA ILE A 102 7.34 -8.40 -17.60
C ILE A 102 7.33 -7.52 -18.86
N PHE A 103 6.94 -8.10 -20.00
CA PHE A 103 6.91 -7.43 -21.30
C PHE A 103 5.49 -7.05 -21.76
N LEU A 104 4.49 -7.13 -20.88
CA LEU A 104 3.12 -6.77 -21.23
C LEU A 104 3.02 -5.31 -21.69
N GLY A 105 2.35 -5.08 -22.82
CA GLY A 105 2.27 -3.76 -23.46
C GLY A 105 3.50 -3.34 -24.27
N ARG A 106 4.60 -4.11 -24.21
CA ARG A 106 5.87 -3.86 -24.90
C ARG A 106 6.57 -5.16 -25.32
N ALA A 107 5.77 -6.09 -25.84
CA ALA A 107 6.27 -7.41 -26.23
C ALA A 107 7.45 -7.28 -27.20
N ILE A 108 8.50 -8.07 -26.98
CA ILE A 108 9.61 -8.18 -27.93
C ILE A 108 9.07 -8.85 -29.19
N ARG A 109 9.35 -8.29 -30.37
CA ARG A 109 8.79 -8.76 -31.64
C ARG A 109 9.86 -8.99 -32.69
N LYS A 110 9.62 -9.98 -33.55
CA LYS A 110 10.30 -10.19 -34.85
C LYS A 110 9.30 -9.83 -35.95
N GLY A 111 9.31 -8.55 -36.35
CA GLY A 111 8.29 -8.01 -37.24
C GLY A 111 6.92 -7.94 -36.54
N ILE A 112 5.91 -8.63 -37.09
CA ILE A 112 4.55 -8.64 -36.52
C ILE A 112 4.41 -9.69 -35.41
N ILE A 113 5.29 -10.70 -35.35
CA ILE A 113 5.19 -11.84 -34.45
C ILE A 113 5.91 -11.54 -33.13
N VAL A 114 5.26 -11.88 -32.01
CA VAL A 114 5.86 -11.80 -30.67
C VAL A 114 6.93 -12.87 -30.50
N ASP A 115 8.12 -12.46 -30.08
CA ASP A 115 9.25 -13.35 -29.81
C ASP A 115 9.25 -13.80 -28.35
N LYS A 116 8.51 -14.87 -28.06
CA LYS A 116 8.41 -15.45 -26.72
C LYS A 116 9.75 -15.92 -26.17
N LYS A 117 10.63 -16.44 -27.03
CA LYS A 117 11.96 -16.90 -26.61
C LYS A 117 12.80 -15.73 -26.14
N ALA A 118 12.84 -14.64 -26.92
CA ALA A 118 13.57 -13.45 -26.51
C ALA A 118 13.03 -12.82 -25.21
N MET A 119 11.70 -12.81 -25.01
CA MET A 119 11.11 -12.36 -23.74
C MET A 119 11.50 -13.25 -22.57
N HIS A 120 11.50 -14.56 -22.76
CA HIS A 120 11.95 -15.51 -21.74
C HIS A 120 13.42 -15.28 -21.37
N ASP A 121 14.31 -15.22 -22.37
CA ASP A 121 15.74 -15.03 -22.18
C ASP A 121 16.05 -13.70 -21.48
N LYS A 122 15.38 -12.60 -21.89
CA LYS A 122 15.53 -11.28 -21.24
C LYS A 122 14.98 -11.25 -19.82
N ALA A 123 13.88 -11.96 -19.54
CA ALA A 123 13.39 -12.08 -18.18
C ALA A 123 14.37 -12.86 -17.29
N GLN A 124 14.99 -13.93 -17.82
CA GLN A 124 16.02 -14.67 -17.10
C GLN A 124 17.23 -13.79 -16.77
N GLU A 125 17.72 -13.00 -17.73
CA GLU A 125 18.82 -12.04 -17.49
C GLU A 125 18.51 -11.08 -16.32
N ILE A 126 17.28 -10.56 -16.24
CA ILE A 126 16.85 -9.67 -15.15
C ILE A 126 16.82 -10.43 -13.82
N PHE A 127 16.33 -11.66 -13.79
CA PHE A 127 16.32 -12.45 -12.56
C PHE A 127 17.72 -12.83 -12.10
N ASP A 128 18.62 -13.15 -13.02
CA ASP A 128 20.02 -13.46 -12.70
C ASP A 128 20.74 -12.23 -12.10
N LEU A 129 20.51 -11.04 -12.66
CA LEU A 129 21.00 -9.77 -12.12
C LEU A 129 20.53 -9.54 -10.67
N LEU A 130 19.26 -9.86 -10.39
CA LEU A 130 18.69 -9.74 -9.04
C LEU A 130 19.06 -10.93 -8.12
N SER A 131 19.69 -11.97 -8.67
CA SER A 131 19.94 -13.26 -8.02
C SER A 131 18.66 -13.95 -7.55
N LEU A 132 17.61 -13.85 -8.35
CA LEU A 132 16.31 -14.44 -8.12
C LEU A 132 16.16 -15.77 -8.84
N LYS A 133 15.58 -16.74 -8.14
CA LYS A 133 15.23 -18.05 -8.69
C LYS A 133 13.75 -18.08 -9.04
N ILE A 134 13.39 -17.46 -10.16
CA ILE A 134 12.03 -17.43 -10.70
C ILE A 134 12.07 -17.97 -12.12
N ASN A 135 11.22 -18.94 -12.44
CA ASN A 135 11.11 -19.46 -13.80
C ASN A 135 10.29 -18.47 -14.66
N PRO A 136 10.86 -17.85 -15.72
CA PRO A 136 10.12 -16.92 -16.55
C PRO A 136 8.93 -17.56 -17.29
N GLY A 137 8.93 -18.89 -17.48
CA GLY A 137 7.84 -19.64 -18.10
C GLY A 137 6.69 -20.00 -17.14
N GLU A 138 6.84 -19.77 -15.83
CA GLU A 138 5.79 -20.08 -14.85
C GLU A 138 4.63 -19.09 -14.95
N LEU A 139 3.40 -19.57 -14.71
CA LEU A 139 2.21 -18.69 -14.66
C LEU A 139 2.22 -17.85 -13.39
N VAL A 140 1.89 -16.57 -13.51
CA VAL A 140 1.90 -15.67 -12.35
C VAL A 140 0.95 -16.12 -11.24
N LYS A 141 -0.20 -16.70 -11.58
CA LYS A 141 -1.16 -17.21 -10.57
C LYS A 141 -0.59 -18.31 -9.66
N ASN A 142 0.50 -18.97 -10.05
CA ASN A 142 1.16 -20.00 -9.26
C ASN A 142 2.18 -19.42 -8.27
N LEU A 143 2.57 -18.15 -8.44
CA LEU A 143 3.52 -17.48 -7.57
C LEU A 143 2.89 -17.02 -6.25
N THR A 144 3.67 -17.07 -5.16
CA THR A 144 3.27 -16.38 -3.93
C THR A 144 3.22 -14.87 -4.16
N VAL A 145 2.51 -14.17 -3.29
CA VAL A 145 2.38 -12.72 -3.35
C VAL A 145 3.76 -12.02 -3.30
N GLY A 146 4.72 -12.55 -2.53
CA GLY A 146 6.08 -12.04 -2.54
C GLY A 146 6.80 -12.22 -3.87
N TYR A 147 6.68 -13.39 -4.49
CA TYR A 147 7.22 -13.61 -5.82
C TYR A 147 6.56 -12.73 -6.90
N GLN A 148 5.26 -12.44 -6.76
CA GLN A 148 4.57 -11.47 -7.63
C GLN A 148 5.16 -10.06 -7.50
N GLN A 149 5.49 -9.61 -6.28
CA GLN A 149 6.18 -8.33 -6.06
C GLN A 149 7.53 -8.27 -6.78
N LEU A 150 8.29 -9.37 -6.73
CA LEU A 150 9.58 -9.48 -7.42
C LEU A 150 9.42 -9.41 -8.95
N VAL A 151 8.32 -9.95 -9.49
CA VAL A 151 7.98 -9.83 -10.92
C VAL A 151 7.66 -8.38 -11.30
N GLU A 152 6.96 -7.61 -10.47
CA GLU A 152 6.74 -6.18 -10.71
C GLU A 152 8.05 -5.38 -10.71
N ILE A 153 9.01 -5.74 -9.84
CA ILE A 153 10.36 -5.15 -9.86
C ILE A 153 11.07 -5.49 -11.18
N ALA A 154 11.06 -6.75 -11.60
CA ALA A 154 11.65 -7.15 -12.87
C ALA A 154 11.00 -6.44 -14.07
N LYS A 155 9.68 -6.27 -14.04
CA LYS A 155 8.90 -5.49 -15.02
C LYS A 155 9.27 -4.01 -15.02
N ALA A 156 9.69 -3.44 -13.89
CA ALA A 156 10.20 -2.07 -13.83
C ALA A 156 11.61 -1.95 -14.42
N LEU A 157 12.46 -2.95 -14.22
CA LEU A 157 13.82 -2.97 -14.78
C LEU A 157 13.82 -3.16 -16.29
N SER A 158 12.89 -3.95 -16.83
CA SER A 158 12.74 -4.12 -18.28
C SER A 158 12.39 -2.82 -19.03
N GLN A 159 11.99 -1.75 -18.31
CA GLN A 159 11.65 -0.44 -18.89
C GLN A 159 12.82 0.55 -18.89
N ASN A 160 14.04 0.12 -18.55
CA ASN A 160 15.19 1.01 -18.35
C ASN A 160 14.89 2.14 -17.33
N ALA A 161 14.21 1.78 -16.24
CA ALA A 161 13.95 2.72 -15.16
C ALA A 161 15.26 3.33 -14.62
N ARG A 162 15.22 4.62 -14.31
CA ARG A 162 16.29 5.36 -13.61
C ARG A 162 15.83 5.83 -12.23
N ILE A 163 14.53 6.05 -12.10
CA ILE A 163 13.84 6.39 -10.86
C ILE A 163 12.76 5.34 -10.66
N LEU A 164 12.89 4.55 -9.59
CA LEU A 164 11.92 3.55 -9.19
C LEU A 164 11.14 4.05 -7.97
N ILE A 165 9.82 4.11 -8.09
CA ILE A 165 8.93 4.45 -6.98
C ILE A 165 8.32 3.15 -6.45
N MET A 166 8.46 2.89 -5.15
CA MET A 166 7.89 1.72 -4.49
C MET A 166 6.88 2.17 -3.43
N ASP A 167 5.59 1.92 -3.67
CA ASP A 167 4.49 2.29 -2.77
C ASP A 167 4.08 1.11 -1.87
N GLU A 168 4.47 1.17 -0.59
CA GLU A 168 4.25 0.14 0.43
C GLU A 168 4.61 -1.29 -0.02
N PRO A 169 5.84 -1.52 -0.56
CA PRO A 169 6.18 -2.75 -1.26
C PRO A 169 6.24 -4.00 -0.37
N THR A 170 6.21 -3.84 0.96
CA THR A 170 6.29 -4.92 1.95
C THR A 170 4.95 -5.27 2.59
N ALA A 171 3.90 -4.49 2.34
CA ALA A 171 2.60 -4.67 2.99
C ALA A 171 2.05 -6.12 2.87
N PRO A 172 2.21 -6.83 1.74
CA PRO A 172 1.72 -8.20 1.62
C PRO A 172 2.78 -9.28 1.90
N LEU A 173 3.97 -8.93 2.39
CA LEU A 173 5.13 -9.81 2.45
C LEU A 173 5.38 -10.43 3.83
N THR A 174 5.86 -11.67 3.85
CA THR A 174 6.44 -12.29 5.04
C THR A 174 7.81 -11.70 5.37
N LYS A 175 8.30 -11.84 6.62
CA LYS A 175 9.63 -11.33 7.01
C LYS A 175 10.77 -11.80 6.09
N LYS A 176 10.75 -13.08 5.69
CA LYS A 176 11.77 -13.63 4.78
C LYS A 176 11.72 -12.97 3.40
N GLU A 177 10.52 -12.69 2.88
CA GLU A 177 10.35 -12.01 1.59
C GLU A 177 10.74 -10.53 1.68
N VAL A 178 10.52 -9.88 2.83
CA VAL A 178 11.01 -8.50 3.09
C VAL A 178 12.54 -8.44 3.03
N ASP A 179 13.25 -9.40 3.64
CA ASP A 179 14.71 -9.44 3.59
C ASP A 179 15.24 -9.62 2.16
N ILE A 180 14.57 -10.44 1.34
CA ILE A 180 14.88 -10.59 -0.09
C ILE A 180 14.66 -9.26 -0.81
N LEU A 181 13.52 -8.60 -0.59
CA LEU A 181 13.24 -7.29 -1.18
C LEU A 181 14.32 -6.27 -0.83
N PHE A 182 14.77 -6.22 0.43
CA PHE A 182 15.81 -5.29 0.85
C PHE A 182 17.13 -5.53 0.15
N SER A 183 17.55 -6.80 0.02
CA SER A 183 18.75 -7.16 -0.73
C SER A 183 18.67 -6.71 -2.20
N ILE A 184 17.48 -6.72 -2.79
CA ILE A 184 17.25 -6.26 -4.16
C ILE A 184 17.31 -4.75 -4.23
N VAL A 185 16.66 -4.04 -3.31
CA VAL A 185 16.68 -2.58 -3.23
C VAL A 185 18.13 -2.07 -3.11
N GLU A 186 18.93 -2.71 -2.26
CA GLU A 186 20.37 -2.41 -2.12
C GLU A 186 21.14 -2.65 -3.43
N LYS A 187 20.97 -3.81 -4.07
CA LYS A 187 21.60 -4.09 -5.37
C LYS A 187 21.20 -3.06 -6.44
N LEU A 188 19.93 -2.68 -6.49
CA LEU A 188 19.46 -1.68 -7.45
C LEU A 188 20.13 -0.32 -7.22
N LYS A 189 20.27 0.08 -5.96
CA LYS A 189 21.01 1.29 -5.58
C LYS A 189 22.48 1.21 -5.99
N GLU A 190 23.15 0.08 -5.75
CA GLU A 190 24.55 -0.15 -6.18
C GLU A 190 24.73 -0.01 -7.70
N HIS A 191 23.72 -0.40 -8.48
CA HIS A 191 23.69 -0.21 -9.93
C HIS A 191 23.28 1.22 -10.36
N GLY A 192 23.21 2.17 -9.42
CA GLY A 192 22.94 3.59 -9.67
C GLY A 192 21.46 3.93 -9.87
N MET A 193 20.54 3.02 -9.52
CA MET A 193 19.10 3.31 -9.51
C MET A 193 18.78 4.30 -8.41
N THR A 194 17.94 5.29 -8.71
CA THR A 194 17.35 6.16 -7.69
C THR A 194 16.02 5.56 -7.24
N ILE A 195 15.76 5.49 -5.94
CA ILE A 195 14.56 4.84 -5.41
C ILE A 195 13.80 5.81 -4.52
N ILE A 196 12.49 5.97 -4.78
CA ILE A 196 11.58 6.61 -3.84
C ILE A 196 10.83 5.50 -3.11
N TYR A 197 11.09 5.36 -1.82
CA TYR A 197 10.56 4.28 -1.00
C TYR A 197 9.46 4.82 -0.07
N ILE A 198 8.25 4.29 -0.17
CA ILE A 198 7.11 4.75 0.61
C ILE A 198 6.71 3.64 1.55
N SER A 199 6.80 3.92 2.83
CA SER A 199 6.43 2.95 3.87
C SER A 199 6.08 3.69 5.15
N HIS A 200 5.17 3.11 5.92
CA HIS A 200 4.87 3.53 7.29
C HIS A 200 5.63 2.67 8.32
N ARG A 201 6.44 1.71 7.86
CA ARG A 201 7.23 0.81 8.69
C ARG A 201 8.64 1.36 8.91
N MET A 202 8.86 1.90 10.10
CA MET A 202 10.08 2.66 10.43
C MET A 202 11.36 1.80 10.36
N ASP A 203 11.26 0.51 10.69
CA ASP A 203 12.35 -0.46 10.52
C ASP A 203 12.90 -0.49 9.09
N GLU A 204 12.03 -0.38 8.09
CA GLU A 204 12.42 -0.36 6.67
C GLU A 204 13.04 0.98 6.28
N ILE A 205 12.40 2.08 6.72
CA ILE A 205 12.86 3.44 6.43
C ILE A 205 14.29 3.64 6.91
N PHE A 206 14.56 3.31 8.19
CA PHE A 206 15.88 3.50 8.78
C PHE A 206 16.93 2.51 8.24
N LYS A 207 16.51 1.34 7.76
CA LYS A 207 17.43 0.35 7.16
C LYS A 207 17.86 0.73 5.75
N LEU A 208 16.95 1.29 4.94
CA LEU A 208 17.19 1.46 3.51
C LEU A 208 17.52 2.90 3.10
N SER A 209 16.86 3.90 3.69
CA SER A 209 16.84 5.24 3.13
C SER A 209 18.06 6.09 3.50
N ASP A 210 18.50 6.94 2.57
CA ASP A 210 19.51 7.97 2.81
C ASP A 210 18.89 9.24 3.38
N ARG A 211 17.69 9.59 2.89
CA ARG A 211 16.93 10.78 3.28
C ARG A 211 15.46 10.45 3.43
N ILE A 212 14.78 11.19 4.30
CA ILE A 212 13.36 11.05 4.60
C ILE A 212 12.67 12.39 4.37
N THR A 213 11.66 12.44 3.51
CA THR A 213 10.70 13.55 3.44
C THR A 213 9.42 13.17 4.17
N ILE A 214 9.01 14.02 5.10
CA ILE A 214 7.75 13.91 5.83
C ILE A 214 6.70 14.79 5.15
N LEU A 215 5.61 14.16 4.70
CA LEU A 215 4.38 14.84 4.28
C LEU A 215 3.32 14.77 5.38
N ARG A 216 2.57 15.85 5.56
CA ARG A 216 1.40 15.92 6.45
C ARG A 216 0.39 16.91 5.90
N ASP A 217 -0.89 16.52 5.88
CA ASP A 217 -2.00 17.36 5.40
C ASP A 217 -1.77 17.99 4.02
N GLY A 218 -1.15 17.23 3.10
CA GLY A 218 -0.83 17.68 1.74
C GLY A 218 0.36 18.63 1.65
N THR A 219 1.06 18.92 2.75
CA THR A 219 2.24 19.79 2.80
C THR A 219 3.51 19.02 3.10
N LYS A 220 4.65 19.52 2.63
CA LYS A 220 5.97 19.05 3.10
C LYS A 220 6.27 19.69 4.46
N ILE A 221 6.57 18.85 5.44
CA ILE A 221 6.99 19.29 6.76
C ILE A 221 8.51 19.48 6.81
N LYS A 222 9.28 18.46 6.45
CA LYS A 222 10.75 18.49 6.50
C LYS A 222 11.34 17.39 5.61
N THR A 223 12.56 17.62 5.14
CA THR A 223 13.43 16.57 4.60
C THR A 223 14.67 16.47 5.50
N ILE A 224 15.04 15.26 5.91
CA ILE A 224 16.12 15.01 6.87
C ILE A 224 16.99 13.88 6.34
N ASP A 225 18.29 13.94 6.55
CA ASP A 225 19.17 12.78 6.33
C ASP A 225 18.84 11.71 7.38
N THR A 226 18.67 10.46 6.95
CA THR A 226 18.19 9.37 7.82
C THR A 226 19.07 9.14 9.04
N LYS A 227 20.38 9.34 8.89
CA LYS A 227 21.39 9.24 9.96
C LYS A 227 21.25 10.31 11.07
N ASP A 228 20.60 11.43 10.77
CA ASP A 228 20.51 12.60 11.64
C ASP A 228 19.18 12.64 12.43
N THR A 229 18.38 11.57 12.37
CA THR A 229 17.06 11.49 12.99
C THR A 229 16.82 10.12 13.64
N ASN A 230 15.66 9.96 14.27
CA ASN A 230 15.22 8.74 14.91
C ASN A 230 13.71 8.56 14.77
N VAL A 231 13.25 7.35 15.10
CA VAL A 231 11.83 6.94 14.97
C VAL A 231 10.89 7.92 15.66
N ASP A 232 11.25 8.40 16.85
CA ASP A 232 10.41 9.27 17.65
C ASP A 232 10.26 10.67 17.02
N GLU A 233 11.33 11.23 16.46
CA GLU A 233 11.29 12.49 15.72
C GLU A 233 10.42 12.38 14.47
N ILE A 234 10.58 11.31 13.68
CA ILE A 234 9.78 11.10 12.46
C ILE A 234 8.29 11.01 12.79
N ILE A 235 7.92 10.22 13.81
CA ILE A 235 6.51 10.10 14.23
C ILE A 235 5.98 11.46 14.72
N LYS A 236 6.76 12.21 15.51
CA LYS A 236 6.36 13.54 15.98
C LYS A 236 6.09 14.49 14.81
N LEU A 237 6.91 14.45 13.76
CA LEU A 237 6.71 15.27 12.57
C LEU A 237 5.50 14.82 11.74
N MET A 238 5.27 13.50 11.63
CA MET A 238 4.13 12.91 10.92
C MET A 238 2.78 13.25 11.57
N VAL A 239 2.67 13.16 12.90
CA VAL A 239 1.42 13.37 13.64
C VAL A 239 1.22 14.86 14.01
N GLY A 240 2.32 15.61 14.17
CA GLY A 240 2.27 16.99 14.64
C GLY A 240 1.96 17.16 16.13
N ARG A 241 2.08 16.09 16.93
CA ARG A 241 1.88 16.09 18.38
C ARG A 241 3.02 15.32 19.08
N ALA A 242 3.26 15.61 20.36
CA ALA A 242 4.25 14.88 21.14
C ALA A 242 3.78 13.43 21.42
N LEU A 243 4.70 12.47 21.34
CA LEU A 243 4.47 11.02 21.52
C LEU A 243 3.83 10.61 22.85
N ASN A 244 3.82 11.51 23.84
CA ASN A 244 3.21 11.30 25.14
C ASN A 244 1.68 11.12 25.08
N GLU A 245 1.06 11.33 23.92
CA GLU A 245 -0.37 11.12 23.64
C GLU A 245 -0.65 9.84 22.81
N LYS A 246 0.27 8.86 22.76
CA LYS A 246 0.08 7.59 22.01
C LYS A 246 -1.21 6.83 22.37
N PHE A 247 -1.77 7.10 23.55
CA PHE A 247 -3.11 6.68 23.95
C PHE A 247 -3.81 7.89 24.57
N PRO A 248 -4.75 8.57 23.88
CA PRO A 248 -5.57 9.56 24.55
C PRO A 248 -6.22 8.88 25.76
N LYS A 249 -6.16 9.52 26.92
CA LYS A 249 -6.86 9.01 28.11
C LYS A 249 -8.32 8.82 27.70
N ARG A 250 -8.79 7.58 27.72
CA ARG A 250 -10.20 7.27 27.51
C ARG A 250 -10.94 7.80 28.73
N ASN A 251 -11.56 8.96 28.58
CA ASN A 251 -12.36 9.58 29.63
C ASN A 251 -13.75 8.94 29.75
N THR A 252 -14.04 7.94 28.93
CA THR A 252 -15.30 7.18 28.93
C THR A 252 -15.07 5.82 29.59
N SER A 253 -15.72 5.61 30.73
CA SER A 253 -15.96 4.27 31.26
C SER A 253 -17.20 3.70 30.58
N PRO A 254 -17.22 2.40 30.24
CA PRO A 254 -18.44 1.75 29.78
C PRO A 254 -19.57 1.98 30.78
N ALA A 255 -20.77 2.32 30.31
CA ALA A 255 -21.93 2.34 31.19
C ALA A 255 -22.30 0.90 31.58
N ALA A 256 -23.06 0.72 32.67
CA ALA A 256 -23.53 -0.61 33.08
C ALA A 256 -24.60 -1.20 32.13
N GLU A 257 -25.07 -0.41 31.17
CA GLU A 257 -26.11 -0.81 30.21
C GLU A 257 -25.53 -1.75 29.14
N GLU A 258 -26.03 -2.99 29.12
CA GLU A 258 -25.72 -3.99 28.10
C GLU A 258 -26.47 -3.67 26.80
N ILE A 259 -25.72 -3.45 25.71
CA ILE A 259 -26.28 -3.15 24.39
C ILE A 259 -26.37 -4.41 23.53
N ILE A 260 -25.37 -5.29 23.59
CA ILE A 260 -25.36 -6.57 22.88
C ILE A 260 -24.92 -7.68 23.83
N SER A 261 -25.66 -8.79 23.85
CA SER A 261 -25.22 -10.07 24.41
C SER A 261 -25.26 -11.16 23.35
N VAL A 262 -24.17 -11.91 23.26
CA VAL A 262 -24.01 -13.07 22.39
C VAL A 262 -23.75 -14.26 23.29
N GLU A 263 -24.55 -15.31 23.14
CA GLU A 263 -24.49 -16.50 23.98
C GLU A 263 -24.44 -17.77 23.12
N HIS A 264 -23.43 -18.59 23.34
CA HIS A 264 -23.25 -19.91 22.72
C HIS A 264 -23.38 -19.90 21.18
N LEU A 265 -22.86 -18.85 20.54
CA LEU A 265 -22.98 -18.65 19.10
C LEU A 265 -22.09 -19.65 18.36
N CYS A 266 -22.73 -20.50 17.55
CA CYS A 266 -22.05 -21.50 16.72
C CYS A 266 -22.45 -21.33 15.25
N GLY A 267 -21.53 -21.63 14.33
CA GLY A 267 -21.77 -21.57 12.88
C GLY A 267 -20.55 -21.06 12.12
N ASN A 268 -20.49 -21.33 10.81
CA ASN A 268 -19.39 -20.86 9.95
C ASN A 268 -17.98 -21.18 10.49
N GLY A 269 -17.79 -22.38 11.06
CA GLY A 269 -16.52 -22.81 11.68
C GLY A 269 -16.31 -22.38 13.14
N LEU A 270 -17.21 -21.57 13.70
CA LEU A 270 -17.17 -21.15 15.11
C LEU A 270 -17.88 -22.14 16.02
N THR A 271 -17.31 -22.30 17.21
CA THR A 271 -17.90 -23.07 18.32
C THR A 271 -17.96 -22.19 19.56
N ASP A 272 -19.14 -22.10 20.14
CA ASP A 272 -19.41 -21.57 21.48
C ASP A 272 -18.88 -20.16 21.78
N VAL A 273 -19.15 -19.21 20.88
CA VAL A 273 -18.74 -17.81 21.08
C VAL A 273 -19.75 -17.10 21.98
N SER A 274 -19.28 -16.56 23.11
CA SER A 274 -20.09 -15.77 24.04
C SER A 274 -19.36 -14.50 24.48
N PHE A 275 -20.03 -13.35 24.42
CA PHE A 275 -19.50 -12.07 24.89
C PHE A 275 -20.63 -11.05 25.07
N LYS A 276 -20.31 -9.96 25.77
CA LYS A 276 -21.21 -8.82 25.98
C LYS A 276 -20.54 -7.54 25.53
N ILE A 277 -21.33 -6.57 25.10
CA ILE A 277 -20.90 -5.21 24.76
C ILE A 277 -21.80 -4.24 25.51
N TYR A 278 -21.17 -3.34 26.26
CA TYR A 278 -21.84 -2.29 27.01
C TYR A 278 -21.86 -0.96 26.27
N SER A 279 -22.77 -0.07 26.67
CA SER A 279 -22.90 1.25 26.05
C SER A 279 -21.62 2.07 26.20
N GLY A 280 -21.10 2.57 25.08
CA GLY A 280 -19.82 3.29 25.00
C GLY A 280 -18.56 2.40 25.02
N GLU A 281 -18.71 1.08 25.06
CA GLU A 281 -17.59 0.14 25.02
C GLU A 281 -17.05 -0.08 23.60
N ILE A 282 -15.74 -0.27 23.48
CA ILE A 282 -15.08 -0.78 22.28
C ILE A 282 -14.52 -2.16 22.61
N LEU A 283 -15.19 -3.21 22.12
CA LEU A 283 -14.72 -4.58 22.21
C LEU A 283 -13.82 -4.93 21.01
N GLY A 284 -12.64 -5.48 21.27
CA GLY A 284 -11.69 -5.91 20.24
C GLY A 284 -11.51 -7.43 20.23
N PHE A 285 -11.57 -8.04 19.04
CA PHE A 285 -11.24 -9.45 18.84
C PHE A 285 -9.81 -9.58 18.26
N ALA A 286 -8.96 -10.37 18.91
CA ALA A 286 -7.58 -10.62 18.48
C ALA A 286 -7.33 -12.13 18.27
N GLY A 287 -6.53 -12.46 17.25
CA GLY A 287 -6.22 -13.85 16.90
C GLY A 287 -5.75 -14.01 15.45
N LEU A 288 -5.09 -15.13 15.15
CA LEU A 288 -4.60 -15.46 13.80
C LEU A 288 -5.74 -15.61 12.78
N ILE A 289 -5.40 -15.69 11.49
CA ILE A 289 -6.39 -15.99 10.44
C ILE A 289 -7.09 -17.32 10.76
N GLY A 290 -8.42 -17.35 10.66
CA GLY A 290 -9.23 -18.51 11.03
C GLY A 290 -9.56 -18.62 12.53
N SER A 291 -9.13 -17.65 13.36
CA SER A 291 -9.52 -17.60 14.79
C SER A 291 -10.99 -17.24 15.03
N GLY A 292 -11.76 -16.96 13.97
CA GLY A 292 -13.19 -16.71 14.09
C GLY A 292 -13.62 -15.25 14.12
N ARG A 293 -12.66 -14.29 14.10
CA ARG A 293 -12.95 -12.85 14.21
C ARG A 293 -13.93 -12.37 13.13
N THR A 294 -13.60 -12.68 11.88
CA THR A 294 -14.35 -12.24 10.71
C THR A 294 -15.67 -13.02 10.61
N GLU A 295 -15.63 -14.30 10.97
CA GLU A 295 -16.80 -15.19 11.00
C GLU A 295 -17.84 -14.73 12.03
N THR A 296 -17.41 -14.27 13.22
CA THR A 296 -18.30 -13.74 14.25
C THR A 296 -18.98 -12.47 13.74
N ALA A 297 -18.21 -11.52 13.21
CA ALA A 297 -18.75 -10.27 12.65
C ALA A 297 -19.74 -10.53 11.51
N GLN A 298 -19.41 -11.45 10.59
CA GLN A 298 -20.29 -11.83 9.48
C GLN A 298 -21.60 -12.48 9.94
N MET A 299 -21.59 -13.27 11.03
CA MET A 299 -22.81 -13.86 11.58
C MET A 299 -23.69 -12.84 12.30
N LEU A 300 -23.11 -11.92 13.06
CA LEU A 300 -23.86 -10.83 13.70
C LEU A 300 -24.53 -9.93 12.67
N PHE A 301 -23.88 -9.71 11.52
CA PHE A 301 -24.42 -8.92 10.43
C PHE A 301 -25.33 -9.71 9.47
N GLY A 302 -25.53 -11.01 9.70
CA GLY A 302 -26.41 -11.86 8.88
C GLY A 302 -25.90 -12.16 7.47
N ILE A 303 -24.59 -12.02 7.21
CA ILE A 303 -23.92 -12.50 5.98
C ILE A 303 -23.81 -14.03 6.01
N LYS A 304 -23.48 -14.57 7.18
CA LYS A 304 -23.39 -16.02 7.43
C LYS A 304 -24.46 -16.43 8.42
N ARG A 305 -25.01 -17.64 8.27
CA ARG A 305 -26.03 -18.16 9.18
C ARG A 305 -25.38 -18.80 10.40
N LYS A 306 -25.92 -18.51 11.58
CA LYS A 306 -25.65 -19.29 12.79
C LYS A 306 -26.40 -20.63 12.76
N ASN A 307 -25.79 -21.64 13.36
CA ASN A 307 -26.41 -22.95 13.61
C ASN A 307 -27.18 -22.93 14.95
N SER A 308 -26.59 -22.33 15.99
CA SER A 308 -27.16 -22.24 17.34
C SER A 308 -26.66 -20.98 18.07
N GLY A 309 -27.13 -20.78 19.30
CA GLY A 309 -26.82 -19.61 20.13
C GLY A 309 -27.81 -18.47 20.00
N ARG A 310 -27.66 -17.44 20.84
CA ARG A 310 -28.57 -16.31 20.98
C ARG A 310 -27.83 -15.01 20.78
N ILE A 311 -28.49 -14.04 20.13
CA ILE A 311 -28.00 -12.67 20.00
C ILE A 311 -29.11 -11.77 20.53
N VAL A 312 -28.81 -11.00 21.57
CA VAL A 312 -29.73 -10.03 22.20
C VAL A 312 -29.16 -8.64 21.96
N MET A 313 -30.00 -7.73 21.48
CA MET A 313 -29.64 -6.33 21.26
C MET A 313 -30.68 -5.43 21.95
N ASN A 314 -30.22 -4.54 22.83
CA ASN A 314 -31.08 -3.67 23.66
C ASN A 314 -32.20 -4.46 24.37
N GLY A 315 -31.85 -5.61 24.96
CA GLY A 315 -32.78 -6.50 25.66
C GLY A 315 -33.73 -7.32 24.77
N LYS A 316 -33.66 -7.18 23.43
CA LYS A 316 -34.49 -7.95 22.48
C LYS A 316 -33.65 -8.95 21.72
N GLU A 317 -34.10 -10.20 21.68
CA GLU A 317 -33.45 -11.20 20.85
C GLU A 317 -33.63 -10.88 19.36
N ILE A 318 -32.52 -10.91 18.62
CA ILE A 318 -32.48 -10.64 17.19
C ILE A 318 -31.97 -11.85 16.42
N PHE A 319 -32.48 -12.02 15.21
CA PHE A 319 -32.04 -13.05 14.28
C PHE A 319 -31.83 -12.44 12.88
N PRO A 320 -30.74 -11.69 12.68
CA PRO A 320 -30.46 -11.07 11.38
C PRO A 320 -30.21 -12.16 10.34
N LYS A 321 -31.19 -12.39 9.45
CA LYS A 321 -31.10 -13.33 8.32
C LYS A 321 -30.42 -12.74 7.09
N SER A 322 -30.11 -11.44 7.13
CA SER A 322 -29.48 -10.70 6.05
C SER A 322 -28.87 -9.39 6.58
N PRO A 323 -27.90 -8.81 5.84
CA PRO A 323 -27.34 -7.48 6.13
C PRO A 323 -28.39 -6.40 6.38
N ARG A 324 -29.46 -6.39 5.57
CA ARG A 324 -30.55 -5.42 5.72
C ARG A 324 -31.23 -5.50 7.09
N LYS A 325 -31.50 -6.72 7.57
CA LYS A 325 -32.13 -6.92 8.89
C LYS A 325 -31.19 -6.55 10.03
N ALA A 326 -29.88 -6.77 9.88
CA ALA A 326 -28.90 -6.34 10.87
C ALA A 326 -28.84 -4.81 10.96
N MET A 327 -28.88 -4.10 9.83
CA MET A 327 -28.93 -2.63 9.79
C MET A 327 -30.21 -2.07 10.41
N GLU A 328 -31.36 -2.71 10.18
CA GLU A 328 -32.62 -2.35 10.84
C GLU A 328 -32.55 -2.51 12.37
N CYS A 329 -31.69 -3.40 12.88
CA CYS A 329 -31.41 -3.54 14.31
C CYS A 329 -30.37 -2.52 14.82
N GLY A 330 -29.76 -1.72 13.95
CA GLY A 330 -28.71 -0.76 14.32
C GLY A 330 -27.28 -1.32 14.24
N ILE A 331 -27.08 -2.48 13.60
CA ILE A 331 -25.75 -3.07 13.39
C ILE A 331 -25.25 -2.68 12.00
N ALA A 332 -24.08 -2.09 11.91
CA ALA A 332 -23.38 -1.85 10.66
C ALA A 332 -22.06 -2.63 10.63
N LEU A 333 -21.68 -3.13 9.45
CA LEU A 333 -20.41 -3.82 9.25
C LEU A 333 -19.55 -3.06 8.24
N VAL A 334 -18.32 -2.76 8.64
CA VAL A 334 -17.25 -2.38 7.72
C VAL A 334 -16.43 -3.65 7.46
N PRO A 335 -16.54 -4.27 6.28
CA PRO A 335 -15.88 -5.55 6.02
C PRO A 335 -14.36 -5.39 5.93
N GLU A 336 -13.66 -6.48 6.20
CA GLU A 336 -12.20 -6.59 6.05
C GLU A 336 -11.80 -6.43 4.58
N ASP A 337 -12.48 -7.12 3.66
CA ASP A 337 -12.35 -6.93 2.21
C ASP A 337 -13.38 -5.92 1.69
N ARG A 338 -13.01 -4.65 1.71
CA ARG A 338 -13.87 -3.54 1.28
C ARG A 338 -14.18 -3.55 -0.21
N LYS A 339 -13.32 -4.16 -1.03
CA LYS A 339 -13.50 -4.16 -2.48
C LYS A 339 -14.52 -5.20 -2.92
N GLN A 340 -14.41 -6.43 -2.42
CA GLN A 340 -15.33 -7.49 -2.80
C GLN A 340 -16.64 -7.45 -2.02
N GLN A 341 -16.62 -6.99 -0.77
CA GLN A 341 -17.78 -7.10 0.14
C GLN A 341 -18.39 -5.74 0.49
N GLY A 342 -17.63 -4.65 0.34
CA GLY A 342 -18.04 -3.31 0.77
C GLY A 342 -18.44 -2.35 -0.36
N ALA A 343 -18.12 -2.67 -1.62
CA ALA A 343 -18.37 -1.79 -2.76
C ALA A 343 -18.82 -2.57 -3.99
N LEU A 344 -19.74 -1.99 -4.77
CA LEU A 344 -20.00 -2.40 -6.14
C LEU A 344 -18.95 -1.72 -7.02
N LEU A 345 -17.88 -2.44 -7.31
CA LEU A 345 -16.86 -2.02 -8.26
C LEU A 345 -17.32 -2.53 -9.63
N GLY A 346 -17.64 -1.59 -10.53
CA GLY A 346 -18.20 -1.85 -11.85
C GLY A 346 -17.22 -2.47 -12.84
#